data_AF-A0A957R5H0-F1
#
_entry.id   AF-A0A957R5H0-F1
#
_cell.length_a   1.000
_cell.length_b   1.000
_cell.length_c   1.000
_cell.angle_alpha   90.00
_cell.angle_beta   90.00
_cell.angle_gamma   90.00
#
_symmetry.space_group_name_H-M   'P 1'
#
loop_
_entity.id
_entity.type
_entity.pdbx_description
1 polymer ?
#
loop_
_entity_poly.entity_id
_entity_poly.type
_entity_poly.pdbx_seq_one_letter_code
_entity_poly.pdbx_strand_id
1 'polypeptide(L)'
;MAAKKIGLLIGDENDWPTTFEQLIHRLGTTLTYRGQTHEVDVDRIRIHPFPLGASTNYNVVIDRLAYWHYQPREWLKKAALLNNTYMLNNPFTFQSMEKHSAYCAMIRLGLNIPETWLIPTKGGPKDEDKDKKYAITAERYHDLFDLPSIANQIGYPLFMKPFDGGGWRG
;
A
#
# COMPACT_ATOMS: atom_id res chain seq x y z
N MET A 1 1.19 22.82 -25.12
CA MET A 1 0.66 21.61 -24.46
C MET A 1 0.59 21.88 -22.96
N ALA A 2 -0.42 21.38 -22.24
CA ALA A 2 -0.45 21.53 -20.79
C ALA A 2 0.68 20.72 -20.15
N ALA A 3 1.38 21.31 -19.17
CA ALA A 3 2.44 20.64 -18.42
C ALA A 3 1.88 19.39 -17.72
N LYS A 4 2.68 18.32 -17.69
CA LYS A 4 2.39 17.11 -16.92
C LYS A 4 2.70 17.39 -15.46
N LYS A 5 1.66 17.44 -14.62
CA LYS A 5 1.82 17.77 -13.21
C LYS A 5 2.02 16.52 -12.36
N ILE A 6 3.11 16.51 -11.61
CA ILE A 6 3.46 15.50 -10.60
C ILE A 6 3.14 16.06 -9.23
N GLY A 7 2.26 15.39 -8.50
CA GLY A 7 1.94 15.74 -7.12
C GLY A 7 2.75 14.90 -6.15
N LEU A 8 3.39 15.52 -5.17
CA LEU A 8 4.08 14.82 -4.08
C LEU A 8 3.16 14.82 -2.86
N LEU A 9 2.64 13.65 -2.47
CA LEU A 9 1.88 13.48 -1.23
C LEU A 9 2.82 12.94 -0.13
N ILE A 10 3.24 13.85 0.74
CA ILE A 10 4.39 13.70 1.64
C ILE A 10 3.93 13.64 3.09
N GLY A 11 4.62 12.87 3.93
CA GLY A 11 4.44 12.84 5.39
C GLY A 11 5.33 13.84 6.14
N ASP A 12 6.03 13.35 7.17
CA ASP A 12 6.95 14.13 8.00
C ASP A 12 8.37 14.22 7.42
N GLU A 13 8.61 13.59 6.27
CA GLU A 13 9.87 13.63 5.55
C GLU A 13 10.05 14.92 4.74
N ASN A 14 11.30 15.41 4.64
CA ASN A 14 11.66 16.59 3.85
C ASN A 14 12.86 16.37 2.93
N ASP A 15 13.70 15.39 3.21
CA ASP A 15 14.90 15.04 2.45
C ASP A 15 14.56 14.53 1.04
N TRP A 16 13.69 13.52 0.94
CA TRP A 16 13.25 12.94 -0.32
C TRP A 16 12.55 13.95 -1.26
N PRO A 17 11.50 14.68 -0.83
CA PRO A 17 10.77 15.57 -1.75
C PRO A 17 11.66 16.72 -2.22
N THR A 18 12.49 17.28 -1.33
CA THR A 18 13.47 18.31 -1.69
C THR A 18 14.47 17.77 -2.71
N THR A 19 14.98 16.55 -2.51
CA THR A 19 15.90 15.92 -3.47
C THR A 19 15.22 15.71 -4.84
N PHE A 20 13.98 15.23 -4.85
CA PHE A 20 13.22 15.01 -6.07
C PHE A 20 12.99 16.32 -6.85
N GLU A 21 12.58 17.39 -6.16
CA GLU A 21 12.42 18.73 -6.74
C GLU A 21 13.73 19.25 -7.35
N GLN A 22 14.85 19.11 -6.63
CA GLN A 22 16.17 19.52 -7.11
C GLN A 22 16.64 18.70 -8.33
N LEU A 23 16.33 17.40 -8.36
CA LEU A 23 16.65 16.54 -9.51
C LEU A 23 15.87 16.98 -10.75
N ILE A 24 14.57 17.27 -10.62
CA ILE A 24 13.76 17.78 -11.73
C ILE A 24 14.28 19.14 -12.22
N HIS A 25 14.61 20.05 -11.30
CA HIS A 25 15.21 21.33 -11.65
C HIS A 25 16.53 21.17 -12.42
N ARG A 26 17.39 20.23 -12.01
CA ARG A 26 18.66 19.95 -12.67
C ARG A 26 18.50 19.27 -14.04
N LEU A 27 17.53 18.38 -14.19
CA LEU A 27 17.22 17.71 -15.46
C LEU A 27 16.57 18.67 -16.47
N GLY A 28 15.92 19.72 -15.98
CA GLY A 28 15.09 20.62 -16.76
C GLY A 28 13.63 20.15 -16.77
N THR A 29 12.70 21.11 -16.81
CA THR A 29 11.25 20.85 -16.85
C THR A 29 10.78 20.36 -18.23
N THR A 30 11.59 20.60 -19.27
CA THR A 30 11.31 20.18 -20.64
C THR A 30 12.01 18.85 -20.93
N LEU A 31 11.25 17.82 -21.25
CA LEU A 31 11.74 16.47 -21.56
C LEU A 31 11.29 16.04 -22.95
N THR A 32 12.21 15.53 -23.77
CA THR A 32 11.84 14.89 -25.05
C THR A 32 11.82 13.37 -24.88
N TYR A 33 10.66 12.76 -25.11
CA TYR A 33 10.47 11.32 -25.05
C TYR A 33 9.70 10.84 -26.28
N ARG A 34 10.23 9.81 -26.98
CA ARG A 34 9.63 9.26 -28.22
C ARG A 34 9.25 10.34 -29.25
N GLY A 35 10.11 11.34 -29.42
CA GLY A 35 9.91 12.44 -30.37
C GLY A 35 8.86 13.48 -29.94
N GLN A 36 8.30 13.38 -28.74
CA GLN A 36 7.39 14.37 -28.17
C GLN A 36 8.08 15.16 -27.06
N THR A 37 7.91 16.48 -27.08
CA THR A 37 8.36 17.36 -26.00
C THR A 37 7.26 17.50 -24.97
N HIS A 38 7.62 17.29 -23.71
CA HIS A 38 6.75 17.38 -22.55
C HIS A 38 7.31 18.44 -21.60
N GLU A 39 6.43 19.25 -21.05
CA GLU A 39 6.73 20.07 -19.87
C GLU A 39 6.28 19.31 -18.63
N VAL A 40 7.09 19.35 -17.58
CA VAL A 40 6.83 18.71 -16.29
C VAL A 40 6.84 19.76 -15.20
N ASP A 41 5.83 19.71 -14.35
CA ASP A 41 5.70 20.56 -13.16
C ASP A 41 5.55 19.66 -11.93
N VAL A 42 6.08 20.10 -10.79
CA VAL A 42 6.09 19.35 -9.54
C VAL A 42 5.58 20.25 -8.42
N ASP A 43 4.62 19.74 -7.64
CA ASP A 43 4.01 20.46 -6.54
C ASP A 43 3.77 19.52 -5.35
N ARG A 44 3.87 20.06 -4.13
CA ARG A 44 3.55 19.34 -2.90
C ARG A 44 2.05 19.43 -2.63
N ILE A 45 1.39 18.28 -2.54
CA ILE A 45 -0.06 18.23 -2.34
C ILE A 45 -0.40 18.69 -0.92
N ARG A 46 -1.35 19.62 -0.82
CA ARG A 46 -1.89 20.10 0.45
C ARG A 46 -3.16 19.35 0.83
N ILE A 47 -3.22 18.87 2.06
CA ILE A 47 -4.39 18.18 2.61
C ILE A 47 -5.44 19.19 3.05
N HIS A 48 -6.67 19.01 2.58
CA HIS A 48 -7.82 19.84 2.93
C HIS A 48 -9.12 19.05 2.65
N PRO A 49 -10.26 19.43 3.24
CA PRO A 49 -11.56 18.88 2.87
C PRO A 49 -11.83 19.06 1.38
N PHE A 50 -12.39 18.04 0.72
CA PHE A 50 -12.74 18.08 -0.70
C PHE A 50 -14.15 17.52 -0.91
N PRO A 51 -14.97 18.10 -1.80
CA PRO A 51 -16.15 17.42 -2.31
C PRO A 51 -15.73 16.26 -3.22
N LEU A 52 -16.48 15.15 -3.24
CA LEU A 52 -16.14 13.98 -4.06
C LEU A 52 -16.01 14.33 -5.56
N GLY A 53 -16.75 15.34 -6.03
CA GLY A 53 -16.68 15.84 -7.40
C GLY A 53 -15.56 16.86 -7.70
N ALA A 54 -14.73 17.24 -6.73
CA ALA A 54 -13.61 18.17 -6.97
C ALA A 54 -12.71 17.63 -8.09
N SER A 55 -12.29 18.44 -9.05
CA SER A 55 -11.31 18.00 -10.05
C SER A 55 -9.88 18.09 -9.51
N THR A 56 -8.96 17.35 -10.14
CA THR A 56 -7.52 17.57 -9.97
C THR A 56 -6.83 17.57 -11.33
N ASN A 57 -5.75 18.33 -11.46
CA ASN A 57 -4.93 18.39 -12.66
C ASN A 57 -3.64 17.55 -12.55
N TYR A 58 -3.43 16.84 -11.44
CA TYR A 58 -2.29 15.92 -11.33
C TYR A 58 -2.44 14.77 -12.31
N ASN A 59 -1.40 14.53 -13.11
CA ASN A 59 -1.31 13.38 -13.99
C ASN A 59 -0.73 12.18 -13.26
N VAL A 60 0.22 12.42 -12.36
CA VAL A 60 0.88 11.43 -11.51
C VAL A 60 0.90 11.96 -10.09
N VAL A 61 0.63 11.11 -9.11
CA VAL A 61 0.89 11.41 -7.70
C VAL A 61 1.87 10.39 -7.15
N ILE A 62 2.92 10.89 -6.52
CA ILE A 62 3.84 10.08 -5.72
C ILE A 62 3.34 10.10 -4.27
N ASP A 63 2.83 8.97 -3.81
CA ASP A 63 2.27 8.77 -2.47
C ASP A 63 3.29 8.16 -1.51
N ARG A 64 3.55 8.91 -0.44
CA ARG A 64 4.38 8.53 0.71
C ARG A 64 3.63 8.60 2.05
N LEU A 65 2.37 9.04 2.08
CA LEU A 65 1.62 9.32 3.31
C LEU A 65 0.43 8.39 3.54
N ALA A 66 -0.23 7.93 2.47
CA ALA A 66 -1.58 7.38 2.58
C ALA A 66 -1.67 6.05 3.36
N TYR A 67 -0.54 5.39 3.61
CA TYR A 67 -0.48 4.13 4.36
C TYR A 67 -1.07 4.23 5.78
N TRP A 68 -1.04 5.41 6.41
CA TRP A 68 -1.57 5.63 7.76
C TRP A 68 -2.54 6.81 7.88
N HIS A 69 -2.70 7.64 6.84
CA HIS A 69 -3.65 8.75 6.83
C HIS A 69 -4.86 8.46 5.94
N TYR A 70 -6.05 8.31 6.53
CA TYR A 70 -7.24 7.86 5.80
C TYR A 70 -7.77 8.88 4.78
N GLN A 71 -7.92 10.15 5.15
CA GLN A 71 -8.49 11.15 4.24
C GLN A 71 -7.65 11.34 2.95
N PRO A 72 -6.30 11.46 3.01
CA PRO A 72 -5.48 11.53 1.80
C PRO A 72 -5.55 10.24 0.96
N ARG A 73 -5.66 9.07 1.59
CA ARG A 73 -5.85 7.80 0.89
C ARG A 73 -7.14 7.78 0.07
N GLU A 74 -8.24 8.24 0.67
CA GLU A 74 -9.52 8.31 -0.04
C GLU A 74 -9.50 9.38 -1.14
N TRP A 75 -8.75 10.48 -0.95
CA TRP A 75 -8.47 11.43 -2.03
C TRP A 75 -7.73 10.77 -3.21
N LEU A 76 -6.69 9.97 -2.97
CA LEU A 76 -5.95 9.26 -4.02
C LEU A 76 -6.87 8.32 -4.82
N LYS A 77 -7.70 7.53 -4.14
CA LYS A 77 -8.68 6.66 -4.82
C LYS A 77 -9.64 7.46 -5.68
N LYS A 78 -10.17 8.56 -5.12
CA LYS A 78 -11.07 9.46 -5.84
C LYS A 78 -10.38 10.10 -7.05
N ALA A 79 -9.12 10.53 -6.93
CA ALA A 79 -8.36 11.12 -8.03
C ALA A 79 -8.06 10.08 -9.13
N ALA A 80 -7.72 8.86 -8.76
CA ALA A 80 -7.53 7.76 -9.71
C ALA A 80 -8.83 7.44 -10.48
N LEU A 81 -9.96 7.32 -9.76
CA LEU A 81 -11.24 6.92 -10.34
C LEU A 81 -11.92 8.02 -11.16
N LEU A 82 -11.86 9.29 -10.72
CA LEU A 82 -12.60 10.39 -11.37
C LEU A 82 -11.74 11.25 -12.31
N ASN A 83 -10.41 11.24 -12.15
CA ASN A 83 -9.53 12.11 -12.93
C ASN A 83 -8.49 11.34 -13.75
N ASN A 84 -8.50 10.00 -13.71
CA ASN A 84 -7.49 9.15 -14.35
C ASN A 84 -6.06 9.51 -13.90
N THR A 85 -5.89 10.01 -12.67
CA THR A 85 -4.57 10.31 -12.12
C THR A 85 -3.84 9.00 -11.83
N TYR A 86 -2.60 8.87 -12.32
CA TYR A 86 -1.75 7.71 -12.05
C TYR A 86 -1.11 7.81 -10.66
N MET A 87 -0.91 6.67 -9.98
CA MET A 87 -0.54 6.62 -8.56
C MET A 87 0.71 5.80 -8.32
N LEU A 88 1.66 6.36 -7.56
CA LEU A 88 2.94 5.74 -7.17
C LEU A 88 3.25 6.06 -5.70
N ASN A 89 2.77 5.35 -4.71
CA ASN A 89 2.22 4.00 -4.76
C ASN A 89 0.73 4.01 -5.06
N ASN A 90 0.23 2.89 -5.57
CA ASN A 90 -1.18 2.73 -5.87
C ASN A 90 -1.97 2.39 -4.58
N PRO A 91 -2.94 3.23 -4.15
CA PRO A 91 -3.67 3.02 -2.89
C PRO A 91 -4.50 1.73 -2.87
N PHE A 92 -4.92 1.23 -4.04
CA PHE A 92 -5.64 -0.04 -4.14
C PHE A 92 -4.72 -1.24 -3.91
N THR A 93 -3.51 -1.19 -4.46
CA THR A 93 -2.52 -2.25 -4.25
C THR A 93 -2.02 -2.28 -2.81
N PHE A 94 -1.76 -1.13 -2.20
CA PHE A 94 -1.29 -1.07 -0.81
C PHE A 94 -2.27 -1.75 0.17
N GLN A 95 -3.58 -1.61 -0.05
CA GLN A 95 -4.60 -2.20 0.81
C GLN A 95 -4.93 -3.67 0.49
N SER A 96 -4.49 -4.19 -0.65
CA SER A 96 -4.79 -5.56 -1.10
C SER A 96 -3.56 -6.48 -1.14
N MET A 97 -2.36 -5.90 -1.19
CA MET A 97 -1.10 -6.60 -1.32
C MET A 97 -0.34 -6.58 0.00
N GLU A 98 -0.66 -7.56 0.84
CA GLU A 98 -0.06 -7.77 2.15
C GLU A 98 1.07 -8.81 2.06
N LYS A 99 1.71 -9.15 3.19
CA LYS A 99 2.76 -10.17 3.20
C LYS A 99 2.27 -11.48 2.59
N HIS A 100 1.03 -11.86 2.86
CA HIS A 100 0.41 -13.08 2.33
C HIS A 100 0.44 -13.12 0.79
N SER A 101 -0.18 -12.14 0.12
CA SER A 101 -0.26 -12.13 -1.35
C SER A 101 1.10 -11.93 -2.00
N ALA A 102 2.02 -11.20 -1.35
CA ALA A 102 3.42 -11.14 -1.78
C ALA A 102 4.09 -12.53 -1.75
N TYR A 103 3.97 -13.29 -0.64
CA TYR A 103 4.50 -14.65 -0.56
C TYR A 103 3.87 -15.59 -1.61
N CYS A 104 2.55 -15.53 -1.82
CA CYS A 104 1.90 -16.30 -2.89
C CYS A 104 2.48 -15.97 -4.28
N ALA A 105 2.72 -14.70 -4.58
CA ALA A 105 3.33 -14.29 -5.84
C ALA A 105 4.78 -14.80 -5.97
N MET A 106 5.57 -14.72 -4.89
CA MET A 106 6.95 -15.22 -4.88
C MET A 106 7.01 -16.74 -5.12
N ILE A 107 6.10 -17.52 -4.51
CA ILE A 107 5.96 -18.96 -4.76
C ILE A 107 5.64 -19.20 -6.24
N ARG A 108 4.64 -18.49 -6.79
CA ARG A 108 4.22 -18.65 -8.19
C ARG A 108 5.33 -18.35 -9.19
N LEU A 109 6.20 -17.40 -8.86
CA LEU A 109 7.36 -16.99 -9.65
C LEU A 109 8.59 -17.89 -9.45
N GLY A 110 8.54 -18.86 -8.53
CA GLY A 110 9.66 -19.75 -8.24
C GLY A 110 10.81 -19.07 -7.50
N LEU A 111 10.55 -17.98 -6.77
CA LEU A 111 11.57 -17.34 -5.95
C LEU A 111 11.88 -18.21 -4.73
N ASN A 112 13.16 -18.27 -4.35
CA ASN A 112 13.58 -18.99 -3.17
C ASN A 112 13.16 -18.23 -1.91
N ILE A 113 12.12 -18.71 -1.23
CA ILE A 113 11.61 -18.18 0.04
C ILE A 113 11.61 -19.30 1.10
N PRO A 114 11.68 -18.96 2.40
CA PRO A 114 11.46 -19.94 3.45
C PRO A 114 10.06 -20.56 3.36
N GLU A 115 9.90 -21.81 3.82
CA GLU A 115 8.59 -22.41 4.02
C GLU A 115 7.74 -21.50 4.91
N THR A 116 6.57 -21.10 4.41
CA THR A 116 5.74 -20.05 5.01
C THR A 116 4.31 -20.54 5.07
N TRP A 117 3.71 -20.46 6.26
CA TRP A 117 2.35 -20.90 6.53
C TRP A 117 1.46 -19.73 6.95
N LEU A 118 0.18 -19.78 6.59
CA LEU A 118 -0.86 -18.92 7.13
C LEU A 118 -1.68 -19.75 8.14
N ILE A 119 -1.76 -19.28 9.38
CA ILE A 119 -2.45 -19.97 10.46
C ILE A 119 -3.68 -19.15 10.89
N PRO A 120 -4.86 -19.78 11.13
CA PRO A 120 -6.03 -19.10 11.66
C PRO A 120 -5.75 -18.41 13.00
N THR A 121 -6.46 -17.31 13.26
CA THR A 121 -6.40 -16.64 14.56
C THR A 121 -6.98 -17.52 15.67
N LYS A 122 -6.52 -17.36 16.91
CA LYS A 122 -7.10 -18.06 18.07
C LYS A 122 -8.50 -17.55 18.42
N GLY A 123 -8.77 -16.28 18.19
CA GLY A 123 -10.03 -15.61 18.50
C GLY A 123 -10.43 -14.63 17.41
N GLY A 124 -11.64 -14.10 17.54
CA GLY A 124 -12.21 -13.12 16.63
C GLY A 124 -11.77 -11.68 16.95
N PRO A 125 -12.50 -10.68 16.42
CA PRO A 125 -12.25 -9.28 16.72
C PRO A 125 -12.39 -8.99 18.23
N LYS A 126 -11.66 -7.99 18.76
CA LYS A 126 -11.68 -7.59 20.19
C LYS A 126 -13.04 -7.06 20.72
N ASP A 127 -14.08 -7.09 19.91
CA ASP A 127 -15.44 -6.71 20.25
C ASP A 127 -16.19 -7.98 20.68
N GLU A 128 -16.76 -7.98 21.89
CA GLU A 128 -17.31 -9.20 22.50
C GLU A 128 -18.38 -9.88 21.64
N ASP A 129 -19.26 -9.11 21.01
CA ASP A 129 -20.33 -9.66 20.18
C ASP A 129 -19.78 -10.23 18.86
N LYS A 130 -18.73 -9.62 18.31
CA LYS A 130 -18.03 -10.15 17.13
C LYS A 130 -17.21 -11.40 17.46
N ASP A 131 -16.58 -11.45 18.63
CA ASP A 131 -15.82 -12.63 19.06
C ASP A 131 -16.73 -13.84 19.29
N LYS A 132 -17.89 -13.65 19.92
CA LYS A 132 -18.91 -14.71 20.07
C LYS A 132 -19.36 -15.26 18.72
N LYS A 133 -19.61 -14.38 17.74
CA LYS A 133 -19.97 -14.79 16.37
C LYS A 133 -18.84 -15.59 15.72
N TYR A 134 -17.60 -15.12 15.87
CA TYR A 134 -16.43 -15.85 15.38
C TYR A 134 -16.34 -17.25 16.00
N ALA A 135 -16.50 -17.39 17.32
CA ALA A 135 -16.43 -18.68 18.00
C ALA A 135 -17.48 -19.68 17.46
N ILE A 136 -18.72 -19.24 17.25
CA ILE A 136 -19.79 -20.07 16.67
C ILE A 136 -19.43 -20.52 15.25
N THR A 137 -18.88 -19.62 14.42
CA THR A 137 -18.43 -19.97 13.07
C THR A 137 -17.25 -20.94 13.11
N ALA A 138 -16.27 -20.69 13.97
CA ALA A 138 -15.08 -21.52 14.10
C ALA A 138 -15.42 -22.95 14.53
N GLU A 139 -16.31 -23.11 15.52
CA GLU A 139 -16.75 -24.43 15.99
C GLU A 139 -17.43 -25.26 14.89
N ARG A 140 -18.13 -24.60 13.96
CA ARG A 140 -18.87 -25.28 12.89
C ARG A 140 -18.07 -25.54 11.64
N TYR A 141 -17.10 -24.68 11.33
CA TYR A 141 -16.50 -24.62 9.99
C TYR A 141 -14.97 -24.58 9.98
N HIS A 142 -14.29 -24.50 11.12
CA HIS A 142 -12.83 -24.55 11.17
C HIS A 142 -12.37 -25.94 11.61
N ASP A 143 -11.44 -26.51 10.84
CA ASP A 143 -10.76 -27.73 11.25
C ASP A 143 -9.80 -27.43 12.40
N LEU A 144 -9.77 -28.34 13.38
CA LEU A 144 -8.79 -28.30 14.46
C LEU A 144 -7.41 -28.72 13.93
N PHE A 145 -6.35 -28.08 14.42
CA PHE A 145 -4.98 -28.35 14.01
C PHE A 145 -4.01 -28.34 15.20
N ASP A 146 -2.90 -29.06 15.04
CA ASP A 146 -1.81 -29.11 16.01
C ASP A 146 -0.70 -28.12 15.61
N LEU A 147 -0.71 -26.94 16.26
CA LEU A 147 0.27 -25.90 15.98
C LEU A 147 1.72 -26.33 16.30
N PRO A 148 2.02 -26.98 17.45
CA PRO A 148 3.33 -27.57 17.70
C PRO A 148 3.81 -28.54 16.60
N SER A 149 2.94 -29.40 16.08
CA SER A 149 3.30 -30.32 14.99
C SER A 149 3.72 -29.58 13.72
N ILE A 150 2.96 -28.56 13.31
CA ILE A 150 3.30 -27.70 12.16
C ILE A 150 4.64 -26.98 12.41
N ALA A 151 4.85 -26.43 13.61
CA ALA A 151 6.10 -25.76 13.96
C ALA A 151 7.31 -26.71 13.89
N ASN A 152 7.18 -27.95 14.34
CA ASN A 152 8.22 -28.97 14.25
C ASN A 152 8.51 -29.38 12.80
N GLN A 153 7.49 -29.40 11.93
CA GLN A 153 7.65 -29.66 10.50
C GLN A 153 8.46 -28.55 9.81
N ILE A 154 8.16 -27.28 10.11
CA ILE A 154 8.88 -26.13 9.54
C ILE A 154 10.31 -26.04 10.08
N GLY A 155 10.50 -26.35 11.37
CA GLY A 155 11.77 -26.30 12.07
C GLY A 155 12.05 -24.96 12.77
N TYR A 156 12.97 -24.99 13.74
CA TYR A 156 13.37 -23.82 14.55
C TYR A 156 14.77 -23.29 14.15
N PRO A 157 15.01 -21.97 14.26
CA PRO A 157 14.08 -20.93 14.68
C PRO A 157 13.09 -20.53 13.58
N LEU A 158 11.85 -20.21 13.97
CA LEU A 158 10.82 -19.67 13.08
C LEU A 158 10.33 -18.30 13.58
N PHE A 159 9.73 -17.53 12.67
CA PHE A 159 9.21 -16.19 12.96
C PHE A 159 7.72 -16.10 12.65
N MET A 160 6.91 -15.80 13.67
CA MET A 160 5.50 -15.48 13.50
C MET A 160 5.33 -13.98 13.37
N LYS A 161 4.53 -13.54 12.38
CA LYS A 161 4.29 -12.12 12.11
C LYS A 161 2.87 -11.90 11.58
N PRO A 162 2.22 -10.76 11.85
CA PRO A 162 0.95 -10.42 11.22
C PRO A 162 1.12 -10.30 9.71
N PHE A 163 0.16 -10.84 8.95
CA PHE A 163 0.20 -10.79 7.49
C PHE A 163 0.01 -9.36 6.97
N ASP A 164 -0.80 -8.55 7.65
CA ASP A 164 -1.22 -7.18 7.34
C ASP A 164 -0.34 -6.10 7.99
N GLY A 165 0.62 -6.48 8.84
CA GLY A 165 1.46 -5.50 9.54
C GLY A 165 2.35 -4.64 8.62
N GLY A 166 2.68 -3.43 9.06
CA GLY A 166 3.58 -2.50 8.37
C GLY A 166 4.36 -1.63 9.37
N GLY A 167 5.39 -0.91 8.90
CA GLY A 167 6.17 0.01 9.73
C GLY A 167 6.86 -0.65 10.92
N TRP A 168 7.42 -1.85 10.72
CA TRP A 168 8.11 -2.65 11.75
C TRP A 168 7.24 -3.08 12.94
N ARG A 169 5.92 -2.89 12.87
CA ARG A 169 4.98 -3.47 13.83
C ARG A 169 4.69 -4.91 13.43
N GLY A 170 5.09 -5.84 14.29
CA GLY A 170 4.93 -7.27 14.14
C GLY A 170 5.21 -7.98 15.43
#